data_AF-A0AAV5E3B7-F1
#
_entry.id   AF-A0AAV5E3B7-F1
#
_cell.length_a   1.000
_cell.length_b   1.000
_cell.length_c   1.000
_cell.angle_alpha   90.00
_cell.angle_beta   90.00
_cell.angle_gamma   90.00
#
_symmetry.space_group_name_H-M   'P 1'
#
loop_
_entity.id
_entity.type
_entity.pdbx_description
1 polymer ?
#
loop_
_entity_poly.entity_id
_entity_poly.type
_entity_poly.pdbx_seq_one_letter_code
_entity_poly.pdbx_strand_id
1 'polypeptide(L)'
;MLYDYMDDLRHAVLSRVDYVVLTSVDRDDLPDGGSDHFAQTVRALKVWFVLYVLLCPSWKSNSHNSTGLRFLEFSVQELKPGILVECLTSDFRGDLEAVSSLANSGLDVFAHNIETVRSLQRIVRDPRAGYDQSLAVLKHAKSSKEGMITKSSIMLGLGETDEEVKQAMMDLRAIGVDILTLGQYLQVSSIPAVRSSYRAGELFVQNLVRNNKAKVSASS
;
A
#
# COMPACT_ATOMS: atom_id res chain seq x y z
N MET A 1 -18.64 4.23 -8.53
CA MET A 1 -17.32 4.28 -7.84
C MET A 1 -17.36 3.59 -6.47
N LEU A 2 -18.10 4.06 -5.46
CA LEU A 2 -18.26 3.29 -4.20
C LEU A 2 -19.00 1.96 -4.39
N TYR A 3 -20.01 1.92 -5.28
CA TYR A 3 -20.78 0.71 -5.57
C TYR A 3 -19.96 -0.41 -6.23
N ASP A 4 -19.12 -0.10 -7.23
CA ASP A 4 -18.29 -1.12 -7.90
C ASP A 4 -17.25 -1.73 -6.94
N TYR A 5 -16.73 -0.92 -6.03
CA TYR A 5 -15.77 -1.38 -5.01
C TYR A 5 -16.40 -2.34 -3.99
N MET A 6 -17.70 -2.19 -3.69
CA MET A 6 -18.37 -3.05 -2.70
C MET A 6 -18.47 -4.51 -3.17
N ASP A 7 -18.57 -4.76 -4.47
CA ASP A 7 -18.61 -6.12 -5.02
C ASP A 7 -17.23 -6.80 -4.90
N ASP A 8 -16.14 -6.09 -5.18
CA ASP A 8 -14.77 -6.61 -5.00
C ASP A 8 -14.44 -6.88 -3.53
N LEU A 9 -14.80 -5.96 -2.63
CA LEU A 9 -14.65 -6.16 -1.18
C LEU A 9 -15.48 -7.36 -0.70
N ARG A 10 -16.65 -7.57 -1.30
CA ARG A 10 -17.47 -8.74 -1.01
C ARG A 10 -16.80 -10.03 -1.44
N HIS A 11 -16.22 -10.06 -2.64
CA HIS A 11 -15.47 -11.24 -3.08
C HIS A 11 -14.26 -11.53 -2.19
N ALA A 12 -13.56 -10.51 -1.70
CA ALA A 12 -12.47 -10.71 -0.76
C ALA A 12 -12.95 -11.39 0.54
N VAL A 13 -14.05 -10.92 1.14
CA VAL A 13 -14.62 -11.54 2.36
C VAL A 13 -15.10 -12.96 2.10
N LEU A 14 -15.83 -13.18 0.99
CA LEU A 14 -16.33 -14.51 0.61
C LEU A 14 -15.22 -15.49 0.26
N SER A 15 -14.08 -15.02 -0.23
CA SER A 15 -12.90 -15.85 -0.50
C SER A 15 -12.22 -16.38 0.78
N ARG A 16 -12.63 -15.89 1.96
CA ARG A 16 -12.11 -16.30 3.28
C ARG A 16 -10.61 -16.10 3.47
N VAL A 17 -9.98 -15.15 2.77
CA VAL A 17 -8.58 -14.77 3.02
C VAL A 17 -8.38 -14.22 4.43
N ASP A 18 -7.23 -14.47 5.06
CA ASP A 18 -6.90 -13.96 6.40
C ASP A 18 -6.35 -12.53 6.39
N TYR A 19 -5.82 -12.10 5.26
CA TYR A 19 -5.11 -10.83 5.12
C TYR A 19 -5.41 -10.20 3.76
N VAL A 20 -5.76 -8.91 3.75
CA VAL A 20 -6.00 -8.12 2.55
C VAL A 20 -5.10 -6.90 2.57
N VAL A 21 -4.45 -6.64 1.44
CA VAL A 21 -3.72 -5.40 1.19
C VAL A 21 -4.55 -4.54 0.26
N LEU A 22 -4.89 -3.33 0.70
CA LEU A 22 -5.50 -2.29 -0.10
C LEU A 22 -4.41 -1.36 -0.62
N THR A 23 -4.43 -1.07 -1.92
CA THR A 23 -3.51 -0.12 -2.55
C THR A 23 -4.26 0.70 -3.58
N SER A 24 -3.78 1.91 -3.87
CA SER A 24 -4.30 2.74 -4.94
C SER A 24 -3.20 3.51 -5.62
N VAL A 25 -3.53 4.13 -6.75
CA VAL A 25 -2.75 5.24 -7.30
C VAL A 25 -2.97 6.51 -6.46
N ASP A 26 -2.05 7.47 -6.58
CA ASP A 26 -2.18 8.77 -5.94
C ASP A 26 -3.43 9.50 -6.46
N ARG A 27 -4.24 10.02 -5.54
CA ARG A 27 -5.47 10.78 -5.84
C ARG A 27 -5.28 12.26 -5.54
N ASP A 28 -4.31 12.86 -6.22
CA ASP A 28 -3.98 14.29 -6.09
C ASP A 28 -5.17 15.22 -6.42
N ASP A 29 -6.14 14.70 -7.17
CA ASP A 29 -7.41 15.35 -7.50
C ASP A 29 -8.34 15.50 -6.28
N LEU A 30 -8.11 14.74 -5.21
CA LEU A 30 -8.88 14.81 -3.97
C LEU A 30 -8.18 15.67 -2.92
N PRO A 31 -8.94 16.39 -2.07
CA PRO A 31 -8.36 17.26 -1.04
C PRO A 31 -7.55 16.49 0.01
N ASP A 32 -7.99 15.28 0.36
CA ASP A 32 -7.38 14.39 1.37
C ASP A 32 -6.47 13.32 0.75
N GLY A 33 -6.17 13.42 -0.55
CA GLY A 33 -5.39 12.43 -1.29
C GLY A 33 -6.05 11.04 -1.36
N GLY A 34 -7.35 10.92 -1.08
CA GLY A 34 -8.10 9.66 -1.05
C GLY A 34 -8.08 8.92 0.29
N SER A 35 -7.56 9.53 1.36
CA SER A 35 -7.50 8.90 2.69
C SER A 35 -8.88 8.45 3.19
N ASP A 36 -9.92 9.27 3.07
CA ASP A 36 -11.25 8.91 3.53
C ASP A 36 -11.84 7.76 2.71
N HIS A 37 -11.45 7.63 1.42
CA HIS A 37 -11.85 6.48 0.62
C HIS A 37 -11.23 5.17 1.14
N PHE A 38 -9.95 5.18 1.52
CA PHE A 38 -9.33 4.06 2.22
C PHE A 38 -10.04 3.78 3.55
N ALA A 39 -10.28 4.82 4.35
CA ALA A 39 -10.87 4.68 5.67
C ALA A 39 -12.29 4.10 5.61
N GLN A 40 -13.11 4.55 4.65
CA GLN A 40 -14.43 3.99 4.38
C GLN A 40 -14.35 2.52 3.96
N THR A 41 -13.39 2.17 3.11
CA THR A 41 -13.15 0.79 2.66
C THR A 41 -12.76 -0.13 3.81
N VAL A 42 -11.84 0.32 4.67
CA VAL A 42 -11.43 -0.42 5.87
C VAL A 42 -12.62 -0.62 6.82
N ARG A 43 -13.37 0.46 7.10
CA ARG A 43 -14.58 0.38 7.93
C ARG A 43 -15.61 -0.57 7.30
N ALA A 44 -15.69 -0.62 5.97
CA ALA A 44 -16.61 -1.52 5.30
C ALA A 44 -16.21 -2.99 5.51
N LEU A 45 -14.92 -3.31 5.37
CA LEU A 45 -14.38 -4.65 5.63
C LEU A 45 -14.49 -5.07 7.10
N LYS A 46 -14.27 -4.14 8.04
CA LYS A 46 -14.27 -4.42 9.48
C LYS A 46 -15.66 -4.41 10.12
N VAL A 47 -16.59 -3.58 9.64
CA VAL A 47 -17.90 -3.32 10.28
C VAL A 47 -19.10 -3.65 9.38
N TRP A 48 -19.06 -3.27 8.09
CA TRP A 48 -20.29 -3.11 7.30
C TRP A 48 -20.91 -4.39 6.77
N PHE A 49 -20.19 -5.49 6.76
CA PHE A 49 -20.73 -6.71 6.19
C PHE A 49 -21.95 -7.23 6.99
N VAL A 50 -22.10 -6.83 8.26
CA VAL A 50 -23.29 -7.11 9.09
C VAL A 50 -24.52 -6.28 8.66
N LEU A 51 -24.39 -4.96 8.49
CA LEU A 51 -25.55 -4.09 8.23
C LEU A 51 -25.96 -4.04 6.75
N TYR A 52 -25.00 -4.11 5.82
CA TYR A 52 -25.28 -3.99 4.38
C TYR A 52 -26.10 -5.19 3.86
N VAL A 53 -25.82 -6.41 4.34
CA VAL A 53 -26.60 -7.62 4.04
C VAL A 53 -28.02 -7.54 4.61
N LEU A 54 -28.19 -6.94 5.79
CA LEU A 54 -29.50 -6.81 6.43
C LEU A 54 -30.39 -5.73 5.77
N LEU A 55 -29.80 -4.70 5.16
CA LEU A 55 -30.51 -3.49 4.74
C LEU A 55 -30.63 -3.27 3.22
N CYS A 56 -29.91 -4.00 2.36
CA CYS A 56 -29.97 -3.76 0.91
C CYS A 56 -31.20 -4.44 0.25
N PRO A 57 -32.24 -3.70 -0.20
CA PRO A 57 -33.50 -4.29 -0.68
C PRO A 57 -33.40 -4.84 -2.11
N SER A 58 -32.48 -4.31 -2.94
CA SER A 58 -32.27 -4.73 -4.34
C SER A 58 -31.86 -6.20 -4.50
N TRP A 59 -31.43 -6.83 -3.41
CA TRP A 59 -31.03 -8.24 -3.37
C TRP A 59 -32.21 -9.18 -3.07
N LYS A 60 -33.33 -8.64 -2.60
CA LYS A 60 -34.58 -9.39 -2.38
C LYS A 60 -35.40 -9.57 -3.66
N SER A 61 -35.14 -8.79 -4.72
CA SER A 61 -36.02 -8.72 -5.89
C SER A 61 -35.55 -9.50 -7.12
N ASN A 62 -34.36 -10.11 -7.12
CA ASN A 62 -33.82 -10.80 -8.30
C ASN A 62 -33.86 -12.34 -8.21
N SER A 63 -34.95 -12.90 -7.67
CA SER A 63 -35.27 -14.33 -7.80
C SER A 63 -36.67 -14.53 -8.37
N HIS A 64 -36.78 -14.52 -9.69
CA HIS A 64 -37.88 -15.19 -10.40
C HIS A 64 -37.27 -16.29 -11.24
N ASN A 65 -36.88 -17.39 -10.60
CA ASN A 65 -36.93 -18.69 -11.24
C ASN A 65 -37.19 -19.77 -10.19
N SER A 66 -38.32 -20.43 -10.41
CA SER A 66 -38.89 -21.52 -9.64
C SER A 66 -38.02 -22.76 -9.73
N THR A 67 -37.23 -23.03 -8.70
CA THR A 67 -36.86 -24.38 -8.23
C THR A 67 -36.28 -24.24 -6.82
N GLY A 68 -36.83 -25.04 -5.91
CA GLY A 68 -36.52 -25.19 -4.49
C GLY A 68 -35.30 -24.48 -3.88
N LEU A 69 -35.59 -23.68 -2.85
CA LEU A 69 -34.79 -23.56 -1.63
C LEU A 69 -33.26 -23.56 -1.80
N ARG A 70 -32.70 -22.37 -2.03
CA ARG A 70 -31.53 -21.88 -1.27
C ARG A 70 -31.74 -20.39 -1.01
N PHE A 71 -32.60 -20.07 -0.05
CA PHE A 71 -32.36 -18.88 0.74
C PHE A 71 -30.97 -19.09 1.36
N LEU A 72 -29.97 -18.37 0.85
CA LEU A 72 -28.69 -18.28 1.52
C LEU A 72 -28.98 -17.68 2.90
N GLU A 73 -29.08 -18.54 3.91
CA GLU A 73 -28.82 -18.16 5.30
C GLU A 73 -27.39 -17.60 5.32
N PHE A 74 -27.25 -16.31 5.02
CA PHE A 74 -26.04 -15.57 5.36
C PHE A 74 -26.03 -15.49 6.88
N SER A 75 -25.50 -16.54 7.49
CA SER A 75 -25.23 -16.56 8.91
C SER A 75 -24.12 -15.54 9.20
N VAL A 76 -24.15 -14.96 10.39
CA VAL A 76 -23.06 -14.14 10.97
C VAL A 76 -21.69 -14.84 10.87
N GLN A 77 -21.64 -16.15 10.58
CA GLN A 77 -20.43 -16.94 10.33
C GLN A 77 -19.74 -16.67 8.99
N GLU A 78 -20.38 -15.98 8.03
CA GLU A 78 -19.72 -15.54 6.79
C GLU A 78 -18.91 -14.24 6.96
N LEU A 79 -19.00 -13.62 8.13
CA LEU A 79 -18.15 -12.51 8.53
C LEU A 79 -16.81 -13.05 9.01
N LYS A 80 -15.73 -12.44 8.54
CA LYS A 80 -14.39 -12.70 9.06
C LYS A 80 -13.90 -11.47 9.85
N PRO A 81 -14.42 -11.21 11.06
CA PRO A 81 -14.01 -10.06 11.86
C PRO A 81 -12.50 -10.06 12.20
N GLY A 82 -11.86 -11.24 12.16
CA GLY A 82 -10.41 -11.40 12.29
C GLY A 82 -9.60 -11.16 11.01
N ILE A 83 -10.21 -10.73 9.90
CA ILE A 83 -9.47 -10.38 8.68
C ILE A 83 -8.52 -9.22 9.00
N LEU A 84 -7.25 -9.39 8.64
CA LEU A 84 -6.25 -8.34 8.76
C LEU A 84 -6.28 -7.46 7.51
N VAL A 85 -6.26 -6.15 7.70
CA VAL A 85 -6.32 -5.15 6.64
C VAL A 85 -5.08 -4.29 6.71
N GLU A 86 -4.28 -4.35 5.65
CA GLU A 86 -3.15 -3.46 5.38
C GLU A 86 -3.57 -2.42 4.36
N CYS A 87 -3.23 -1.15 4.59
CA CYS A 87 -3.35 -0.12 3.56
C CYS A 87 -1.95 0.32 3.14
N LEU A 88 -1.57 0.03 1.90
CA LEU A 88 -0.41 0.60 1.24
C LEU A 88 -0.83 1.90 0.54
N THR A 89 -0.39 3.03 1.07
CA THR A 89 -0.89 4.34 0.67
C THR A 89 0.17 5.25 0.07
N SER A 90 -0.28 6.32 -0.56
CA SER A 90 0.53 7.49 -0.85
C SER A 90 0.98 8.19 0.44
N ASP A 91 1.73 9.28 0.31
CA ASP A 91 2.11 10.14 1.44
C ASP A 91 1.04 11.20 1.78
N PHE A 92 -0.12 11.18 1.09
CA PHE A 92 -1.18 12.18 1.21
C PHE A 92 -0.68 13.64 1.12
N ARG A 93 0.42 13.88 0.39
CA ARG A 93 1.11 15.18 0.31
C ARG A 93 1.53 15.73 1.70
N GLY A 94 1.78 14.83 2.64
CA GLY A 94 2.12 15.16 4.02
C GLY A 94 0.94 15.60 4.89
N ASP A 95 -0.31 15.42 4.45
CA ASP A 95 -1.49 15.72 5.25
C ASP A 95 -1.62 14.74 6.43
N LEU A 96 -1.22 15.19 7.61
CA LEU A 96 -1.25 14.37 8.83
C LEU A 96 -2.66 14.11 9.37
N GLU A 97 -3.64 14.96 9.04
CA GLU A 97 -5.05 14.71 9.40
C GLU A 97 -5.61 13.59 8.54
N ALA A 98 -5.28 13.57 7.25
CA ALA A 98 -5.57 12.45 6.37
C ALA A 98 -4.94 11.15 6.90
N VAL A 99 -3.67 11.19 7.34
CA VAL A 99 -3.01 10.03 7.95
C VAL A 99 -3.73 9.58 9.24
N SER A 100 -4.08 10.51 10.14
CA SER A 100 -4.83 10.23 11.36
C SER A 100 -6.18 9.56 11.09
N SER A 101 -6.93 10.10 10.12
CA SER A 101 -8.25 9.59 9.73
C SER A 101 -8.15 8.12 9.28
N LEU A 102 -7.18 7.81 8.42
CA LEU A 102 -6.95 6.44 7.98
C LEU A 102 -6.45 5.57 9.13
N ALA A 103 -5.43 5.98 9.88
CA ALA A 103 -4.88 5.22 11.00
C ALA A 103 -5.96 4.77 12.02
N ASN A 104 -6.99 5.61 12.23
CA ASN A 104 -8.09 5.34 13.14
C ASN A 104 -9.30 4.65 12.49
N SER A 105 -9.24 4.28 11.22
CA SER A 105 -10.33 3.60 10.49
C SER A 105 -10.58 2.15 10.93
N GLY A 106 -9.64 1.56 11.65
CA GLY A 106 -9.67 0.16 12.09
C GLY A 106 -8.73 -0.78 11.33
N LEU A 107 -7.86 -0.26 10.46
CA LEU A 107 -6.83 -1.09 9.81
C LEU A 107 -5.82 -1.64 10.83
N ASP A 108 -5.13 -2.70 10.43
CA ASP A 108 -4.16 -3.40 11.26
C ASP A 108 -2.72 -2.99 10.92
N VAL A 109 -2.44 -2.72 9.64
CA VAL A 109 -1.11 -2.30 9.17
C VAL A 109 -1.19 -1.07 8.29
N PHE A 110 -0.56 0.02 8.73
CA PHE A 110 -0.37 1.22 7.91
C PHE A 110 0.95 1.10 7.13
N ALA A 111 0.87 1.01 5.82
CA ALA A 111 2.04 0.87 4.96
C ALA A 111 2.23 2.10 4.06
N HIS A 112 3.46 2.61 4.01
CA HIS A 112 3.87 3.61 3.04
C HIS A 112 5.32 3.36 2.64
N ASN A 113 5.57 3.25 1.34
CA ASN A 113 6.90 2.92 0.84
C ASN A 113 7.76 4.18 0.71
N ILE A 114 8.95 4.15 1.30
CA ILE A 114 10.00 5.14 0.96
C ILE A 114 10.63 4.84 -0.40
N GLU A 115 10.47 3.61 -0.92
CA GLU A 115 10.93 3.07 -2.21
C GLU A 115 12.45 3.02 -2.40
N THR A 116 13.19 4.04 -2.02
CA THR A 116 14.65 4.10 -2.22
C THR A 116 15.33 5.01 -1.19
N VAL A 117 16.66 5.06 -1.24
CA VAL A 117 17.48 5.89 -0.36
C VAL A 117 17.31 7.38 -0.65
N ARG A 118 17.60 8.23 0.35
CA ARG A 118 17.41 9.69 0.32
C ARG A 118 18.00 10.36 -0.93
N SER A 119 19.19 9.97 -1.35
CA SER A 119 19.91 10.54 -2.50
C SER A 119 19.22 10.27 -3.85
N LEU A 120 18.42 9.20 -3.94
CA LEU A 120 17.78 8.75 -5.18
C LEU A 120 16.30 9.14 -5.29
N GLN A 121 15.71 9.77 -4.28
CA GLN A 121 14.26 10.08 -4.26
C GLN A 121 13.81 10.89 -5.48
N ARG A 122 14.49 11.99 -5.80
CA ARG A 122 14.15 12.87 -6.95
C ARG A 122 14.33 12.21 -8.32
N ILE A 123 15.05 11.09 -8.34
CA ILE A 123 15.42 10.34 -9.53
C ILE A 123 14.39 9.23 -9.75
N VAL A 124 13.99 8.56 -8.67
CA VAL A 124 13.18 7.34 -8.70
C VAL A 124 11.68 7.60 -8.50
N ARG A 125 11.32 8.60 -7.69
CA ARG A 125 9.92 8.86 -7.32
C ARG A 125 9.38 10.14 -7.96
N ASP A 126 8.06 10.29 -7.89
CA ASP A 126 7.39 11.55 -8.21
C ASP A 126 8.05 12.71 -7.44
N PRO A 127 8.38 13.84 -8.10
CA PRO A 127 9.01 15.00 -7.45
C PRO A 127 8.23 15.59 -6.27
N ARG A 128 6.93 15.30 -6.15
CA ARG A 128 6.06 15.72 -5.06
C ARG A 128 6.19 14.84 -3.82
N ALA A 129 6.75 13.64 -3.98
CA ALA A 129 7.09 12.76 -2.87
C ALA A 129 8.47 13.10 -2.31
N GLY A 130 8.62 13.03 -0.99
CA GLY A 130 9.86 13.36 -0.30
C GLY A 130 10.23 12.34 0.76
N TYR A 131 11.53 12.09 0.94
CA TYR A 131 12.03 11.15 1.95
C TYR A 131 11.52 11.49 3.36
N ASP A 132 11.76 12.73 3.80
CA ASP A 132 11.38 13.17 5.14
C ASP A 132 9.86 13.27 5.31
N GLN A 133 9.14 13.58 4.23
CA GLN A 133 7.68 13.56 4.22
C GLN A 133 7.15 12.13 4.43
N SER A 134 7.70 11.15 3.69
CA SER A 134 7.36 9.74 3.88
C SER A 134 7.68 9.25 5.30
N LEU A 135 8.82 9.65 5.88
CA LEU A 135 9.15 9.33 7.26
C LEU A 135 8.19 10.00 8.25
N ALA A 136 7.80 11.26 8.02
CA ALA A 136 6.85 11.97 8.87
C ALA A 136 5.46 11.30 8.86
N VAL A 137 4.99 10.87 7.68
CA VAL A 137 3.73 10.12 7.52
C VAL A 137 3.76 8.81 8.31
N LEU A 138 4.82 8.01 8.16
CA LEU A 138 4.97 6.74 8.88
C LEU A 138 5.06 6.95 10.39
N LYS A 139 5.84 7.94 10.83
CA LYS A 139 5.98 8.29 12.25
C LYS A 139 4.65 8.72 12.84
N HIS A 140 3.90 9.56 12.11
CA HIS A 140 2.60 10.04 12.56
C HIS A 140 1.60 8.89 12.67
N ALA A 141 1.48 8.06 11.63
CA ALA A 141 0.64 6.86 11.64
C ALA A 141 0.96 5.94 12.83
N LYS A 142 2.24 5.72 13.13
CA LYS A 142 2.70 4.92 14.28
C LYS A 142 2.19 5.48 15.61
N SER A 143 2.16 6.80 15.75
CA SER A 143 1.69 7.48 16.96
C SER A 143 0.18 7.69 17.03
N SER A 144 -0.54 7.58 15.91
CA SER A 144 -1.98 7.87 15.84
C SER A 144 -2.85 6.86 16.57
N LYS A 145 -2.38 5.62 16.77
CA LYS A 145 -3.11 4.55 17.45
C LYS A 145 -2.13 3.63 18.19
N GLU A 146 -2.41 3.35 19.46
CA GLU A 146 -1.64 2.39 20.24
C GLU A 146 -1.65 1.01 19.57
N GLY A 147 -0.48 0.39 19.46
CA GLY A 147 -0.32 -0.90 18.78
C GLY A 147 -0.40 -0.84 17.26
N MET A 148 -0.45 0.34 16.63
CA MET A 148 -0.38 0.46 15.17
C MET A 148 0.90 -0.19 14.64
N ILE A 149 0.76 -1.10 13.70
CA ILE A 149 1.89 -1.69 12.97
C ILE A 149 2.11 -0.83 11.73
N THR A 150 3.36 -0.42 11.54
CA THR A 150 3.78 0.36 10.38
C THR A 150 4.75 -0.41 9.51
N LYS A 151 4.61 -0.25 8.20
CA LYS A 151 5.39 -0.98 7.19
C LYS A 151 5.93 -0.05 6.12
N SER A 152 7.15 -0.33 5.68
CA SER A 152 7.74 0.34 4.52
C SER A 152 8.55 -0.63 3.66
N SER A 153 9.00 -0.16 2.50
CA SER A 153 9.78 -0.93 1.55
C SER A 153 10.98 -0.13 1.02
N ILE A 154 12.01 -0.86 0.62
CA ILE A 154 13.13 -0.35 -0.19
C ILE A 154 13.30 -1.28 -1.40
N MET A 155 13.27 -0.70 -2.59
CA MET A 155 13.70 -1.34 -3.83
C MET A 155 15.22 -1.21 -3.98
N LEU A 156 15.88 -2.35 -4.18
CA LEU A 156 17.31 -2.49 -4.38
C LEU A 156 17.65 -2.60 -5.86
N GLY A 157 18.88 -2.24 -6.21
CA GLY A 157 19.38 -2.21 -7.57
C GLY A 157 18.96 -0.96 -8.34
N LEU A 158 18.77 0.18 -7.68
CA LEU A 158 18.49 1.47 -8.31
C LEU A 158 19.71 2.39 -8.38
N GLY A 159 20.82 1.91 -7.81
CA GLY A 159 22.12 2.58 -7.80
C GLY A 159 22.53 3.12 -6.44
N GLU A 160 21.78 2.77 -5.40
CA GLU A 160 22.12 2.97 -4.00
C GLU A 160 23.36 2.20 -3.60
N THR A 161 24.06 2.71 -2.60
CA THR A 161 25.15 2.00 -1.93
C THR A 161 24.64 1.24 -0.71
N ASP A 162 25.38 0.20 -0.29
CA ASP A 162 25.05 -0.57 0.92
C ASP A 162 24.95 0.33 2.17
N GLU A 163 25.78 1.37 2.27
CA GLU A 163 25.75 2.30 3.39
C GLU A 163 24.50 3.19 3.38
N GLU A 164 24.04 3.63 2.21
CA GLU A 164 22.78 4.37 2.09
C GLU A 164 21.58 3.50 2.43
N VAL A 165 21.60 2.21 2.05
CA VAL A 165 20.55 1.25 2.42
C VAL A 165 20.51 1.06 3.94
N LYS A 166 21.67 0.81 4.57
CA LYS A 166 21.77 0.71 6.03
C LYS A 166 21.29 1.99 6.73
N GLN A 167 21.64 3.15 6.20
CA GLN A 167 21.14 4.43 6.73
C GLN A 167 19.62 4.51 6.63
N ALA A 168 19.03 4.13 5.49
CA ALA A 168 17.58 4.13 5.33
C ALA A 168 16.88 3.16 6.31
N MET A 169 17.49 2.00 6.58
CA MET A 169 17.00 1.07 7.60
C MET A 169 17.06 1.68 9.01
N MET A 170 18.15 2.38 9.34
CA MET A 170 18.29 3.08 10.62
C MET A 170 17.26 4.20 10.77
N ASP A 171 17.02 4.97 9.71
CA ASP A 171 16.04 6.06 9.69
C ASP A 171 14.61 5.53 9.91
N LEU A 172 14.22 4.45 9.20
CA LEU A 172 12.93 3.79 9.39
C LEU A 172 12.78 3.22 10.81
N ARG A 173 13.84 2.59 11.34
CA ARG A 173 13.82 2.05 12.69
C ARG A 173 13.69 3.15 13.74
N ALA A 174 14.35 4.29 13.54
CA ALA A 174 14.31 5.43 14.46
C ALA A 174 12.92 6.05 14.63
N ILE A 175 12.05 5.93 13.61
CA ILE A 175 10.65 6.38 13.69
C ILE A 175 9.67 5.28 14.09
N GLY A 176 10.16 4.07 14.41
CA GLY A 176 9.33 2.98 14.93
C GLY A 176 8.65 2.13 13.87
N VAL A 177 9.16 2.08 12.63
CA VAL A 177 8.67 1.15 11.60
C VAL A 177 8.92 -0.29 12.03
N ASP A 178 7.88 -1.12 11.93
CA ASP A 178 7.86 -2.49 12.44
C ASP A 178 8.23 -3.51 11.37
N ILE A 179 7.79 -3.28 10.13
CA ILE A 179 7.98 -4.19 9.00
C ILE A 179 8.75 -3.46 7.90
N LEU A 180 9.84 -4.07 7.44
CA LEU A 180 10.59 -3.63 6.28
C LEU A 180 10.59 -4.72 5.22
N THR A 181 10.21 -4.37 3.99
CA THR A 181 10.38 -5.24 2.83
C THR A 181 11.55 -4.76 1.96
N LEU A 182 12.36 -5.70 1.49
CA LEU A 182 13.43 -5.44 0.53
C LEU A 182 13.08 -6.17 -0.77
N GLY A 183 12.91 -5.41 -1.85
CA GLY A 183 12.58 -5.96 -3.16
C GLY A 183 13.70 -5.69 -4.16
N GLN A 184 14.00 -6.64 -5.04
CA GLN A 184 14.87 -6.36 -6.18
C GLN A 184 14.07 -5.61 -7.24
N TYR A 185 14.57 -4.47 -7.72
CA TYR A 185 14.00 -3.82 -8.90
C TYR A 185 14.15 -4.71 -10.13
N LEU A 186 13.05 -4.93 -10.83
CA LEU A 186 12.98 -5.67 -12.09
C LEU A 186 12.46 -4.73 -13.19
N GLN A 187 13.27 -4.53 -14.24
CA GLN A 187 12.91 -3.65 -15.34
C GLN A 187 11.78 -4.26 -16.18
N VAL A 188 10.65 -3.54 -16.32
CA VAL A 188 9.41 -4.06 -16.93
C VAL A 188 9.40 -3.98 -18.47
N SER A 189 10.22 -3.12 -19.10
CA SER A 189 10.33 -3.06 -20.56
C SER A 189 11.64 -2.43 -21.07
N SER A 190 12.00 -2.75 -22.32
CA SER A 190 13.10 -2.14 -23.09
C SER A 190 12.77 -0.76 -23.68
N ILE A 191 11.50 -0.34 -23.59
CA ILE A 191 11.00 0.98 -23.99
C ILE A 191 10.49 1.69 -22.72
N PRO A 192 10.84 2.96 -22.46
CA PRO A 192 10.44 3.64 -21.24
C PRO A 192 8.97 4.07 -21.31
N ALA A 193 8.07 3.21 -20.86
CA ALA A 193 6.65 3.52 -20.73
C ALA A 193 6.33 3.91 -19.27
N VAL A 194 5.87 5.15 -19.10
CA VAL A 194 5.44 5.84 -17.87
C VAL A 194 6.57 6.51 -17.06
N ARG A 195 6.65 7.84 -17.20
CA ARG A 195 7.74 8.75 -16.80
C ARG A 195 8.12 8.82 -15.30
N SER A 196 7.42 8.16 -14.39
CA SER A 196 7.63 8.39 -12.94
C SER A 196 8.64 7.46 -12.26
N SER A 197 9.15 6.41 -12.91
CA SER A 197 9.98 5.38 -12.26
C SER A 197 11.35 5.05 -12.91
N TYR A 198 11.78 5.78 -13.96
CA TYR A 198 12.79 5.26 -14.89
C TYR A 198 14.25 5.65 -14.71
N ARG A 199 14.64 6.67 -13.93
CA ARG A 199 16.10 6.87 -13.74
C ARG A 199 16.73 5.74 -12.90
N ALA A 200 15.91 5.05 -12.11
CA ALA A 200 16.27 3.89 -11.32
C ALA A 200 16.87 2.76 -12.20
N GLY A 201 16.22 2.44 -13.34
CA GLY A 201 16.69 1.43 -14.28
C GLY A 201 17.93 1.86 -15.08
N GLU A 202 18.04 3.13 -15.47
CA GLU A 202 19.26 3.65 -16.14
C GLU A 202 20.48 3.59 -15.21
N LEU A 203 20.30 3.92 -13.93
CA LEU A 203 21.36 3.84 -12.92
C LEU A 203 21.76 2.40 -12.63
N PHE A 204 20.81 1.45 -12.59
CA PHE A 204 21.12 0.02 -12.51
C PHE A 204 22.03 -0.44 -13.65
N VAL A 205 21.65 -0.14 -14.90
CA VAL A 205 22.43 -0.52 -16.08
C VAL A 205 23.80 0.15 -16.07
N GLN A 206 23.88 1.44 -15.73
CA GLN A 206 25.16 2.15 -15.62
C GLN A 206 26.05 1.54 -14.53
N ASN A 207 25.49 1.16 -13.38
CA ASN A 207 26.25 0.54 -12.29
C ASN A 207 26.65 -0.90 -12.61
N LEU A 208 25.80 -1.68 -13.29
CA LEU A 208 26.16 -3.02 -13.76
C LEU A 208 27.33 -2.95 -14.75
N VAL A 209 27.31 -1.97 -15.67
CA VAL A 209 28.39 -1.71 -16.62
C VAL A 209 29.66 -1.23 -15.90
N ARG A 210 29.54 -0.32 -14.91
CA ARG A 210 30.70 0.16 -14.12
C ARG A 210 31.33 -0.94 -13.29
N ASN A 211 30.53 -1.75 -12.60
CA ASN A 211 31.01 -2.84 -11.75
C ASN A 211 31.66 -3.97 -12.58
N ASN A 212 31.15 -4.25 -13.79
CA ASN A 212 31.81 -5.16 -14.72
C ASN A 212 33.15 -4.59 -15.23
N LYS A 213 33.23 -3.30 -15.55
CA LYS A 213 34.52 -2.67 -15.91
C LYS A 213 35.53 -2.72 -14.77
N ALA A 214 35.09 -2.43 -13.54
CA ALA A 214 35.95 -2.48 -12.34
C ALA A 214 36.48 -3.88 -12.05
N LYS A 215 35.65 -4.93 -12.22
CA LYS A 215 36.08 -6.33 -12.10
C LYS A 215 37.10 -6.72 -13.16
N VAL A 216 36.91 -6.31 -14.42
CA VAL A 216 37.84 -6.58 -15.52
C VAL A 216 39.20 -5.91 -15.27
N SER A 217 39.22 -4.67 -14.75
CA SER A 217 40.47 -3.96 -14.42
C SER A 217 41.19 -4.47 -13.17
N ALA A 218 40.48 -5.15 -12.26
CA ALA A 218 41.07 -5.72 -11.05
C ALA A 218 41.63 -7.15 -11.26
N SER A 219 41.27 -7.79 -12.38
CA SER A 219 41.74 -9.12 -12.79
C SER A 219 42.88 -9.11 -13.83
N SER A 220 43.39 -7.93 -14.17
CA SER A 220 44.47 -7.66 -15.13
C SER A 220 45.65 -7.01 -14.42
#